data_AF-A0A0Q9WSV6-F1
#
_entry.id   AF-A0A0Q9WSV6-F1
#
_cell.length_a   1.000
_cell.length_b   1.000
_cell.length_c   1.000
_cell.angle_alpha   90.00
_cell.angle_beta   90.00
_cell.angle_gamma   90.00
#
_symmetry.space_group_name_H-M   'P 1'
#
loop_
_entity.id
_entity.type
_entity.pdbx_description
1 polymer ?
#
loop_
_entity_poly.entity_id
_entity_poly.type
_entity_poly.pdbx_seq_one_letter_code
_entity_poly.pdbx_strand_id
1 'polypeptide(L)'
;MHSSDLEDSERQTKSRSRSSSSHSVREEGGSNRKVLDQLNQEFDQDIVRLEHSICSLEFREKSLATAWIAKLKTTQRKVHEAKARNQILAYILKCVNENVFNHEPFNKPPPSLSLSTIKATLHLTYNTTCMATASQQEKNKYLSELFNNCYDAGDFLSQLPVPRDGAFFVLHMRPNLQ
;
A
#
# COMPACT_ATOMS: atom_id res chain seq x y z
N MET A 1 -14.89 -12.72 -77.25
CA MET A 1 -15.64 -11.87 -76.29
C MET A 1 -16.27 -12.76 -75.25
N HIS A 2 -16.27 -12.30 -73.98
CA HIS A 2 -16.81 -12.90 -72.74
C HIS A 2 -15.78 -13.57 -71.81
N SER A 3 -14.97 -12.73 -71.16
CA SER A 3 -14.39 -12.96 -69.83
C SER A 3 -14.86 -11.82 -68.94
N SER A 4 -15.93 -12.01 -68.17
CA SER A 4 -16.46 -10.98 -67.26
C SER A 4 -17.29 -11.58 -66.11
N ASP A 5 -16.82 -12.64 -65.43
CA ASP A 5 -17.56 -13.25 -64.31
C ASP A 5 -16.65 -13.67 -63.14
N LEU A 6 -15.58 -12.91 -62.84
CA LEU A 6 -14.68 -13.22 -61.70
C LEU A 6 -14.29 -12.02 -60.83
N GLU A 7 -14.85 -10.82 -61.02
CA GLU A 7 -14.43 -9.63 -60.25
C GLU A 7 -15.40 -9.17 -59.14
N ASP A 8 -16.55 -9.82 -58.94
CA ASP A 8 -17.54 -9.34 -57.93
C ASP A 8 -17.50 -10.05 -56.57
N SER A 9 -16.62 -11.04 -56.38
CA SER A 9 -16.57 -11.81 -55.12
C SER A 9 -15.52 -11.34 -54.10
N GLU A 10 -14.70 -10.33 -54.41
CA GLU A 10 -13.67 -9.80 -53.48
C GLU A 10 -14.02 -8.46 -52.82
N ARG A 11 -15.14 -7.81 -53.20
CA ARG A 11 -15.54 -6.52 -52.62
C ARG A 11 -16.42 -6.63 -51.36
N GLN A 12 -16.76 -7.84 -50.93
CA GLN A 12 -17.73 -8.03 -49.83
C GLN A 12 -17.14 -8.51 -48.49
N THR A 13 -15.82 -8.73 -48.40
CA THR A 13 -15.16 -9.15 -47.15
C THR A 13 -14.39 -8.03 -46.43
N LYS A 14 -14.24 -6.84 -47.03
CA LYS A 14 -13.46 -5.72 -46.44
C LYS A 14 -14.28 -4.64 -45.74
N SER A 15 -15.61 -4.68 -45.88
CA SER A 15 -16.54 -3.68 -45.32
C SER A 15 -17.20 -4.11 -44.00
N ARG A 16 -17.01 -5.37 -43.57
CA ARG A 16 -17.68 -5.94 -42.39
C ARG A 16 -16.83 -5.94 -41.11
N SER A 17 -15.56 -5.56 -41.20
CA SER A 17 -14.60 -5.52 -40.08
C SER A 17 -14.25 -4.09 -39.59
N ARG A 18 -14.80 -3.04 -40.21
CA ARG A 18 -14.56 -1.64 -39.81
C ARG A 18 -15.64 -1.04 -38.89
N SER A 19 -16.82 -1.64 -38.81
CA SER A 19 -17.95 -1.12 -38.04
C SER A 19 -18.01 -1.64 -36.58
N SER A 20 -17.27 -2.71 -36.26
CA SER A 20 -17.25 -3.30 -34.91
C SER A 20 -16.23 -2.64 -33.97
N SER A 21 -15.29 -1.85 -34.52
CA SER A 21 -14.14 -1.34 -33.77
C SER A 21 -14.32 0.08 -33.23
N SER A 22 -15.38 0.80 -33.62
CA SER A 22 -15.64 2.18 -33.17
C SER A 22 -16.60 2.27 -31.98
N HIS A 23 -17.38 1.22 -31.71
CA HIS A 23 -18.31 1.18 -30.57
C HIS A 23 -17.63 0.80 -29.25
N SER A 24 -16.61 -0.07 -29.27
CA SER A 24 -15.88 -0.49 -28.06
C SER A 24 -15.06 0.64 -27.41
N VAL A 25 -14.46 1.52 -28.22
CA VAL A 25 -13.60 2.61 -27.73
C VAL A 25 -14.40 3.69 -26.98
N ARG A 26 -15.66 3.93 -27.36
CA ARG A 26 -16.52 4.92 -26.70
C ARG A 26 -17.05 4.44 -25.34
N GLU A 27 -17.37 3.15 -25.22
CA GLU A 27 -17.87 2.58 -23.96
C GLU A 27 -16.76 2.43 -22.90
N GLU A 28 -15.56 2.03 -23.30
CA GLU A 28 -14.40 1.95 -22.38
C GLU A 28 -14.00 3.32 -21.83
N GLY A 29 -14.04 4.38 -22.65
CA GLY A 29 -13.75 5.74 -22.20
C GLY A 29 -14.74 6.27 -21.16
N GLY A 30 -16.04 5.98 -21.36
CA GLY A 30 -17.10 6.35 -20.43
C GLY A 30 -17.06 5.56 -19.12
N SER A 31 -16.76 4.25 -19.20
CA SER A 31 -16.63 3.38 -18.03
C SER A 31 -15.42 3.77 -17.17
N ASN A 32 -14.26 4.01 -17.78
CA ASN A 32 -13.06 4.43 -17.07
C ASN A 32 -13.22 5.78 -16.37
N ARG A 33 -13.97 6.72 -16.97
CA ARG A 33 -14.24 8.02 -16.35
C ARG A 33 -15.08 7.87 -15.09
N LYS A 34 -16.16 7.09 -15.13
CA LYS A 34 -16.99 6.80 -13.94
C LYS A 34 -16.18 6.12 -12.83
N VAL A 35 -15.32 5.18 -13.19
CA VAL A 35 -14.43 4.52 -12.22
C VAL A 35 -13.45 5.51 -11.60
N LEU A 36 -12.89 6.41 -12.40
CA LEU A 36 -11.97 7.44 -11.91
C LEU A 36 -12.66 8.43 -10.97
N ASP A 37 -13.88 8.85 -11.30
CA ASP A 37 -14.70 9.73 -10.47
C ASP A 37 -15.01 9.08 -9.12
N GLN A 38 -15.37 7.79 -9.12
CA GLN A 38 -15.60 7.03 -7.88
C GLN A 38 -14.33 6.94 -7.01
N LEU A 39 -13.18 6.65 -7.62
CA LEU A 39 -11.90 6.58 -6.91
C LEU A 39 -11.46 7.95 -6.36
N ASN A 40 -11.81 9.05 -7.03
CA ASN A 40 -11.55 10.39 -6.53
C ASN A 40 -12.45 10.72 -5.34
N GLN A 41 -13.74 10.37 -5.41
CA GLN A 41 -14.65 10.58 -4.29
C GLN A 41 -14.22 9.82 -3.03
N GLU A 42 -13.79 8.56 -3.18
CA GLU A 42 -13.24 7.75 -2.08
C GLU A 42 -11.97 8.41 -1.50
N PHE A 43 -11.06 8.87 -2.37
CA PHE A 43 -9.85 9.57 -1.95
C PHE A 43 -10.15 10.84 -1.15
N ASP A 44 -11.12 11.65 -1.60
CA ASP A 44 -11.46 12.92 -0.95
C ASP A 44 -12.02 12.70 0.46
N GLN A 45 -12.76 11.62 0.69
CA GLN A 45 -13.22 11.25 2.03
C GLN A 45 -12.06 10.77 2.90
N ASP A 46 -11.21 9.91 2.35
CA ASP A 46 -10.12 9.28 3.08
C ASP A 46 -9.02 10.27 3.47
N ILE A 47 -8.72 11.23 2.59
CA ILE A 47 -7.64 12.19 2.83
C ILE A 47 -8.00 13.14 3.98
N VAL A 48 -9.27 13.53 4.11
CA VAL A 48 -9.76 14.34 5.24
C VAL A 48 -9.64 13.57 6.55
N ARG A 49 -9.98 12.26 6.54
CA ARG A 49 -9.79 11.40 7.72
C ARG A 49 -8.32 11.35 8.12
N LEU A 50 -7.40 11.20 7.16
CA LEU A 50 -5.97 11.16 7.44
C LEU A 50 -5.48 12.50 8.01
N GLU A 51 -5.89 13.62 7.42
CA GLU A 51 -5.53 14.96 7.89
C GLU A 51 -5.95 15.21 9.35
N HIS A 52 -7.11 14.70 9.75
CA HIS A 52 -7.54 14.73 11.14
C HIS A 52 -6.66 13.84 12.03
N SER A 53 -6.37 12.60 11.61
CA SER A 53 -5.57 11.65 12.38
C SER A 53 -4.13 12.09 12.61
N ILE A 54 -3.53 12.87 11.70
CA ILE A 54 -2.13 13.31 11.84
C ILE A 54 -1.94 14.45 12.84
N CYS A 55 -3.03 15.06 13.33
CA CYS A 55 -2.95 16.19 14.26
C CYS A 55 -2.33 15.80 15.62
N SER A 56 -2.48 14.54 16.04
CA SER A 56 -1.94 14.00 17.28
C SER A 56 -0.53 13.41 17.16
N LEU A 57 0.07 13.43 15.97
CA LEU A 57 1.42 12.90 15.75
C LEU A 57 2.50 13.87 16.22
N GLU A 58 3.66 13.32 16.58
CA GLU A 58 4.86 14.09 16.86
C GLU A 58 5.37 14.84 15.62
N PHE A 59 6.24 15.85 15.83
CA PHE A 59 6.66 16.78 14.79
C PHE A 59 7.28 16.08 13.57
N ARG A 60 8.13 15.07 13.79
CA ARG A 60 8.83 14.35 12.71
C ARG A 60 7.83 13.57 11.86
N GLU A 61 6.96 12.80 12.50
CA GLU A 61 5.91 11.99 11.89
C GLU A 61 4.93 12.87 11.13
N LYS A 62 4.53 14.00 11.71
CA LYS A 62 3.66 14.97 11.05
C LYS A 62 4.29 15.56 9.79
N SER A 63 5.59 15.85 9.82
CA SER A 63 6.34 16.34 8.65
C SER A 63 6.36 15.29 7.52
N LEU A 64 6.63 14.02 7.86
CA LEU A 64 6.58 12.91 6.90
C LEU A 64 5.16 12.68 6.36
N ALA A 65 4.15 12.69 7.22
CA ALA A 65 2.75 12.56 6.85
C ALA A 65 2.33 13.66 5.87
N THR A 66 2.76 14.90 6.12
CA THR A 66 2.48 16.04 5.24
C THR A 66 3.11 15.83 3.85
N ALA A 67 4.35 15.34 3.78
CA ALA A 67 5.01 15.04 2.50
C ALA A 67 4.27 13.93 1.73
N TRP A 68 3.83 12.87 2.41
CA TRP A 68 3.04 11.80 1.81
C TRP A 68 1.66 12.27 1.35
N ILE A 69 0.96 13.09 2.13
CA ILE A 69 -0.32 13.71 1.75
C ILE A 69 -0.14 14.57 0.49
N ALA A 70 0.90 15.40 0.45
CA ALA A 70 1.21 16.24 -0.71
C ALA A 70 1.42 15.38 -1.97
N LYS A 71 2.13 14.25 -1.86
CA LYS A 71 2.29 13.30 -2.96
C LYS A 71 0.95 12.69 -3.40
N LEU A 72 0.13 12.26 -2.45
CA LEU A 72 -1.15 11.60 -2.75
C LEU A 72 -2.18 12.55 -3.37
N LYS A 73 -2.16 13.83 -2.99
CA LYS A 73 -3.03 14.88 -3.57
C LYS A 73 -2.71 15.23 -5.03
N THR A 74 -1.61 14.73 -5.58
CA THR A 74 -1.32 14.92 -7.01
C THR A 74 -2.42 14.28 -7.87
N THR A 75 -2.97 15.06 -8.80
CA THR A 75 -4.11 14.63 -9.63
C THR A 75 -3.74 13.43 -10.50
N GLN A 76 -4.52 12.35 -10.39
CA GLN A 76 -4.31 11.12 -11.17
C GLN A 76 -5.27 11.07 -12.36
N ARG A 77 -4.72 11.01 -13.59
CA ARG A 77 -5.52 10.87 -14.82
C ARG A 77 -5.76 9.41 -15.22
N LYS A 78 -4.97 8.49 -14.67
CA LYS A 78 -5.01 7.06 -15.02
C LYS A 78 -5.64 6.27 -13.88
N VAL A 79 -6.57 5.37 -14.22
CA VAL A 79 -7.29 4.55 -13.24
C VAL A 79 -6.35 3.72 -12.35
N HIS A 80 -5.26 3.16 -12.90
CA HIS A 80 -4.30 2.38 -12.11
C HIS A 80 -3.56 3.23 -11.06
N GLU A 81 -3.17 4.46 -11.41
CA GLU A 81 -2.54 5.38 -10.45
C GLU A 81 -3.53 5.82 -9.37
N ALA A 82 -4.79 6.09 -9.73
CA ALA A 82 -5.84 6.42 -8.77
C ALA A 82 -6.11 5.24 -7.80
N LYS A 83 -6.12 4.00 -8.30
CA LYS A 83 -6.19 2.80 -7.45
C LYS A 83 -5.00 2.69 -6.51
N ALA A 84 -3.78 2.90 -7.02
CA ALA A 84 -2.56 2.85 -6.21
C ALA A 84 -2.57 3.92 -5.11
N ARG A 85 -3.00 5.15 -5.43
CA ARG A 85 -3.21 6.24 -4.48
C ARG A 85 -4.13 5.82 -3.33
N ASN A 86 -5.32 5.32 -3.66
CA ASN A 86 -6.30 4.93 -2.66
C ASN A 86 -5.79 3.76 -1.81
N GLN A 87 -5.08 2.79 -2.40
CA GLN A 87 -4.48 1.68 -1.66
C GLN A 87 -3.38 2.13 -0.68
N ILE A 88 -2.50 3.04 -1.10
CA ILE A 88 -1.48 3.61 -0.21
C ILE A 88 -2.15 4.40 0.92
N LEU A 89 -3.15 5.23 0.60
CA LEU A 89 -3.88 6.02 1.59
C LEU A 89 -4.61 5.14 2.61
N ALA A 90 -5.32 4.12 2.14
CA ALA A 90 -6.02 3.17 3.01
C ALA A 90 -5.04 2.45 3.96
N TYR A 91 -3.85 2.10 3.48
CA TYR A 91 -2.80 1.51 4.33
C TYR A 91 -2.32 2.51 5.40
N ILE A 92 -1.98 3.74 5.01
CA ILE A 92 -1.53 4.77 5.97
C ILE A 92 -2.62 5.01 7.03
N LEU A 93 -3.89 5.14 6.62
CA LEU A 93 -5.03 5.30 7.54
C LEU A 93 -5.17 4.13 8.51
N LYS A 94 -5.04 2.90 8.01
CA LYS A 94 -5.10 1.70 8.85
C LYS A 94 -4.00 1.70 9.91
N CYS A 95 -2.82 2.22 9.56
CA CYS A 95 -1.59 2.08 10.36
C CYS A 95 -1.16 3.36 11.10
N VAL A 96 -1.92 4.44 10.98
CA VAL A 96 -1.54 5.74 11.57
C VAL A 96 -1.39 5.67 13.09
N ASN A 97 -2.23 4.87 13.75
CA ASN A 97 -2.19 4.65 15.21
C ASN A 97 -1.05 3.70 15.64
N GLU A 98 -0.41 3.02 14.69
CA GLU A 98 0.71 2.09 14.90
C GLU A 98 2.05 2.71 14.50
N ASN A 99 2.15 4.05 14.48
CA ASN A 99 3.37 4.78 14.15
C ASN A 99 3.94 4.42 12.77
N VAL A 100 3.10 4.29 11.74
CA VAL A 100 3.52 3.94 10.36
C VAL A 100 4.70 4.77 9.85
N PHE A 101 4.81 6.04 10.23
CA PHE A 101 5.90 6.95 9.85
C PHE A 101 7.24 6.68 10.56
N ASN A 102 7.31 5.69 11.44
CA ASN A 102 8.56 5.20 12.04
C ASN A 102 9.09 3.95 11.34
N HIS A 103 8.31 3.37 10.42
CA HIS A 103 8.67 2.14 9.72
C HIS A 103 8.90 2.36 8.22
N GLU A 104 9.77 1.54 7.63
CA GLU A 104 10.00 1.62 6.20
C GLU A 104 8.73 1.23 5.41
N PRO A 105 8.49 1.89 4.27
CA PRO A 105 9.25 3.01 3.71
C PRO A 105 8.66 4.39 4.05
N PHE A 106 7.63 4.45 4.90
CA PHE A 106 6.97 5.71 5.27
C PHE A 106 7.79 6.55 6.25
N ASN A 107 8.85 5.98 6.83
CA ASN A 107 9.87 6.68 7.63
C ASN A 107 10.77 7.65 6.84
N LYS A 108 10.58 7.70 5.51
CA LYS A 108 11.25 8.61 4.59
C LYS A 108 10.21 9.36 3.75
N PRO A 109 10.56 10.53 3.18
CA PRO A 109 9.71 11.21 2.22
C PRO A 109 9.37 10.31 1.03
N PRO A 110 8.19 10.49 0.40
CA PRO A 110 7.80 9.68 -0.75
C PRO A 110 8.79 9.86 -1.92
N PRO A 111 9.21 8.78 -2.59
CA PRO A 111 10.14 8.88 -3.71
C PRO A 111 9.47 9.57 -4.92
N SER A 112 10.32 10.04 -5.85
CA SER A 112 9.91 10.67 -7.12
C SER A 112 9.37 9.68 -8.17
N LEU A 113 8.91 8.51 -7.74
CA LEU A 113 8.34 7.46 -8.59
C LEU A 113 6.81 7.63 -8.73
N SER A 114 6.19 6.91 -9.66
CA SER A 114 4.72 6.86 -9.78
C SER A 114 4.11 6.10 -8.60
N LEU A 115 2.84 6.38 -8.27
CA LEU A 115 2.19 5.74 -7.13
C LEU A 115 2.03 4.24 -7.37
N SER A 116 1.83 3.81 -8.61
CA SER A 116 1.75 2.39 -8.94
C SER A 116 3.07 1.67 -8.72
N THR A 117 4.20 2.29 -9.07
CA THR A 117 5.53 1.74 -8.81
C THR A 117 5.80 1.68 -7.32
N ILE A 118 5.50 2.75 -6.58
CA ILE A 118 5.64 2.80 -5.13
C ILE A 118 4.82 1.68 -4.47
N LYS A 119 3.56 1.54 -4.87
CA LYS A 119 2.66 0.49 -4.38
C LYS A 119 3.17 -0.92 -4.69
N ALA A 120 3.80 -1.12 -5.84
CA ALA A 120 4.43 -2.40 -6.18
C ALA A 120 5.62 -2.71 -5.27
N THR A 121 6.52 -1.74 -5.04
CA THR A 121 7.68 -1.90 -4.15
C THR A 121 7.27 -2.14 -2.69
N LEU A 122 6.17 -1.52 -2.25
CA LEU A 122 5.62 -1.69 -0.91
C LEU A 122 4.97 -3.06 -0.66
N HIS A 123 4.68 -3.83 -1.70
CA HIS A 123 3.86 -5.05 -1.61
C HIS A 123 2.52 -4.83 -0.86
N LEU A 124 1.91 -3.64 -0.99
CA LEU A 124 0.62 -3.37 -0.35
C LEU A 124 -0.48 -4.20 -1.01
N THR A 125 -1.10 -5.06 -0.21
CA THR A 125 -2.35 -5.76 -0.50
C THR A 125 -3.41 -5.30 0.50
N TYR A 126 -4.69 -5.59 0.23
CA TYR A 126 -5.79 -5.25 1.13
C TYR A 126 -5.60 -5.82 2.55
N ASN A 127 -4.87 -6.93 2.67
CA ASN A 127 -4.61 -7.62 3.92
C ASN A 127 -3.25 -7.29 4.55
N THR A 128 -2.48 -6.32 4.03
CA THR A 128 -1.18 -5.99 4.62
C THR A 128 -1.38 -5.48 6.04
N THR A 129 -0.81 -6.19 7.01
CA THR A 129 -0.76 -5.81 8.43
C THR A 129 0.18 -4.61 8.58
N CYS A 130 -0.15 -3.71 9.49
CA CYS A 130 0.56 -2.44 9.69
C CYS A 130 2.01 -2.59 10.16
N MET A 131 2.29 -3.70 10.82
CA MET A 131 3.61 -4.14 11.19
C MET A 131 3.91 -5.43 10.44
N ALA A 132 4.97 -5.45 9.64
CA ALA A 132 5.58 -6.71 9.24
C ALA A 132 5.94 -7.43 10.54
N THR A 133 5.29 -8.56 10.82
CA THR A 133 5.75 -9.42 11.91
C THR A 133 7.21 -9.69 11.65
N ALA A 134 8.09 -9.34 12.60
CA ALA A 134 9.52 -9.60 12.49
C ALA A 134 9.74 -10.98 11.88
N SER A 135 10.62 -11.07 10.89
CA SER A 135 10.92 -12.35 10.24
C SER A 135 11.31 -13.38 11.32
N GLN A 136 11.09 -14.67 11.07
CA GLN A 136 11.45 -15.69 12.06
C GLN A 136 12.93 -15.58 12.47
N GLN A 137 13.78 -15.16 11.54
CA GLN A 137 15.20 -14.92 11.79
C GLN A 137 15.45 -13.72 12.72
N GLU A 138 14.72 -12.60 12.55
CA GLU A 138 14.79 -11.46 13.46
C GLU A 138 14.24 -11.80 14.84
N LYS A 139 13.11 -12.53 14.92
CA LYS A 139 12.57 -13.03 16.19
C LYS A 139 13.58 -13.88 16.96
N ASN A 140 14.23 -14.81 16.26
CA ASN A 140 15.27 -15.65 16.86
C ASN A 140 16.47 -14.80 17.32
N LYS A 141 16.87 -13.78 16.54
CA LYS A 141 17.94 -12.86 16.94
C LYS A 141 17.59 -12.11 18.23
N TYR A 142 16.38 -11.55 18.33
CA TYR A 142 15.93 -10.82 19.52
C TYR A 142 15.80 -11.73 20.75
N LEU A 143 15.31 -12.97 20.57
CA LEU A 143 15.24 -13.95 21.65
C LEU A 143 16.63 -14.35 22.15
N SER A 144 17.57 -14.64 21.24
CA SER A 144 18.95 -14.95 21.62
C SER A 144 19.61 -13.79 22.35
N GLU A 145 19.39 -12.55 21.90
CA GLU A 145 19.90 -11.36 22.58
C GLU A 145 19.28 -11.16 23.96
N LEU A 146 17.97 -11.38 24.11
CA LEU A 146 17.29 -11.35 25.41
C LEU A 146 17.90 -12.37 26.37
N PHE A 147 17.98 -13.64 25.97
CA PHE A 147 18.51 -14.73 26.78
C PHE A 147 19.97 -14.51 27.18
N ASN A 148 20.82 -14.07 26.25
CA ASN A 148 22.23 -13.76 26.55
C ASN A 148 22.41 -12.61 27.56
N ASN A 149 21.43 -11.71 27.64
CA ASN A 149 21.45 -10.60 28.59
C ASN A 149 20.82 -10.96 29.95
N CYS A 150 20.18 -12.12 30.07
CA CYS A 150 19.68 -12.63 31.34
C CYS A 150 20.81 -13.27 32.13
N TYR A 151 20.74 -13.21 33.46
CA TYR A 151 21.75 -13.80 34.36
C TYR A 151 21.87 -15.33 34.18
N ASP A 152 20.76 -15.99 33.87
CA ASP A 152 20.62 -17.44 33.77
C ASP A 152 20.51 -17.91 32.31
N ALA A 153 21.00 -17.11 31.36
CA ALA A 153 20.88 -17.39 29.93
C ALA A 153 19.42 -17.65 29.45
N GLY A 154 18.42 -17.16 30.18
CA GLY A 154 17.01 -17.32 29.83
C GLY A 154 16.35 -18.59 30.37
N ASP A 155 17.03 -19.39 31.22
CA ASP A 155 16.47 -20.62 31.81
C ASP A 155 15.13 -20.37 32.53
N PHE A 156 15.04 -19.29 33.31
CA PHE A 156 13.80 -18.89 33.97
C PHE A 156 12.72 -18.46 32.96
N LEU A 157 13.07 -17.59 32.01
CA LEU A 157 12.12 -17.09 31.01
C LEU A 157 11.55 -18.22 30.13
N SER A 158 12.36 -19.24 29.83
CA SER A 158 11.94 -20.39 29.02
C SER A 158 10.85 -21.26 29.69
N GLN A 159 10.73 -21.18 31.02
CA GLN A 159 9.76 -21.92 31.81
C GLN A 159 8.46 -21.15 32.03
N LEU A 160 8.43 -19.85 31.70
CA LEU A 160 7.25 -19.03 31.92
C LEU A 160 6.16 -19.35 30.91
N PRO A 161 4.89 -19.44 31.34
CA PRO A 161 3.78 -19.61 30.41
C PRO A 161 3.66 -18.36 29.53
N VAL A 162 3.65 -18.56 28.21
CA VAL A 162 3.42 -17.48 27.25
C VAL A 162 1.92 -17.14 27.23
N PRO A 163 1.52 -15.87 27.43
CA PRO A 163 0.12 -15.48 27.33
C PRO A 163 -0.44 -15.82 25.95
N ARG A 164 -1.59 -16.50 25.90
CA ARG A 164 -2.30 -16.80 24.64
C ARG A 164 -2.85 -15.53 23.99
N ASP A 165 -3.32 -14.60 24.83
CA ASP A 165 -3.80 -13.28 24.44
C ASP A 165 -3.19 -12.24 25.38
N GLY A 166 -2.67 -11.14 24.81
CA GLY A 166 -2.06 -10.04 25.55
C GLY A 166 -0.58 -9.83 25.24
N ALA A 167 0.07 -8.99 26.06
CA ALA A 167 1.50 -8.68 25.95
C ALA A 167 2.18 -8.82 27.32
N PHE A 168 3.46 -9.20 27.31
CA PHE A 168 4.33 -9.16 28.48
C PHE A 168 5.61 -8.43 28.12
N PHE A 169 6.30 -7.90 29.12
CA PHE A 169 7.59 -7.22 28.96
C PHE A 169 8.56 -7.74 30.02
N VAL A 170 9.85 -7.75 29.68
CA VAL A 170 10.95 -8.15 30.57
C VAL A 170 11.75 -6.90 30.91
N LEU A 171 11.92 -6.63 32.21
CA LEU A 171 12.69 -5.49 32.70
C LEU A 171 14.00 -5.97 33.33
N HIS A 172 15.13 -5.62 32.72
CA HIS A 172 16.46 -5.85 33.31
C HIS A 172 16.86 -4.64 34.17
N MET A 173 16.85 -4.82 35.48
CA MET A 173 17.30 -3.81 36.43
C MET A 173 18.74 -4.12 36.86
N ARG A 174 19.59 -3.09 36.92
CA ARG A 174 20.91 -3.20 37.56
C ARG A 174 20.81 -2.66 38.99
N PRO A 175 21.38 -3.35 40.00
CA PRO A 175 21.44 -2.82 41.34
C PRO A 175 22.26 -1.52 41.34
N ASN A 176 21.78 -0.52 42.06
CA ASN A 176 22.60 0.65 42.39
C ASN A 176 23.67 0.20 43.39
N LEU A 177 24.87 -0.08 42.88
CA LEU A 177 26.04 -0.30 43.73
C LEU A 177 26.46 1.08 44.27
N GLN A 178 26.05 1.38 45.50
CA GLN A 178 26.64 2.44 46.32
C GLN A 178 27.91 1.94 46.99
#